data_AF-A0A5B9RK33-F1
#
_entry.id   AF-A0A5B9RK33-F1
#
_cell.length_a   1.000
_cell.length_b   1.000
_cell.length_c   1.000
_cell.angle_alpha   90.00
_cell.angle_beta   90.00
_cell.angle_gamma   90.00
#
_symmetry.space_group_name_H-M   'P 1'
#
loop_
_entity.id
_entity.type
_entity.pdbx_description
1 polymer ?
#
loop_
_entity_poly.entity_id
_entity_poly.type
_entity_poly.pdbx_seq_one_letter_code
_entity_poly.pdbx_strand_id
1 'polypeptide(L)'
;MIIRTIKTRKELTLTKFKLHLNNFFYDTKKVTLYLSLQLEIFYFYNNKETKTYLCKKVTVDLNNKKECITFKKIIINNFNNLANSKNKFNTEKVNICYVINNKEYYEQYKNKFKFNFYLCISK
;
A
#
# COMPACT_ATOMS: atom_id res chain seq x y z
N MET A 1 -3.65 -6.22 14.88
CA MET A 1 -3.20 -5.90 13.49
C MET A 1 -3.87 -6.89 12.56
N ILE A 2 -4.44 -6.43 11.45
CA ILE A 2 -5.13 -7.26 10.45
C ILE A 2 -4.23 -7.37 9.21
N ILE A 3 -4.13 -8.56 8.63
CA ILE A 3 -3.33 -8.80 7.41
C ILE A 3 -4.24 -9.37 6.34
N ARG A 4 -4.33 -8.69 5.19
CA ARG A 4 -4.96 -9.23 3.98
C ARG A 4 -3.88 -9.63 2.99
N THR A 5 -3.81 -10.92 2.70
CA THR A 5 -2.81 -11.46 1.77
C THR A 5 -3.42 -11.68 0.40
N ILE A 6 -2.76 -11.16 -0.63
CA ILE A 6 -2.98 -11.47 -2.04
C ILE A 6 -1.94 -12.53 -2.42
N LYS A 7 -2.33 -13.80 -2.46
CA LYS A 7 -1.47 -14.89 -2.94
C LYS A 7 -1.48 -14.91 -4.47
N THR A 8 -0.30 -14.97 -5.10
CA THR A 8 -0.18 -14.93 -6.56
C THR A 8 0.26 -16.30 -7.06
N ARG A 9 -0.65 -17.02 -7.72
CA ARG A 9 -0.35 -18.33 -8.35
C ARG A 9 0.34 -18.20 -9.71
N LYS A 10 0.37 -16.98 -10.25
CA LYS A 10 0.99 -16.56 -11.52
C LYS A 10 1.58 -15.18 -11.29
N GLU A 11 2.45 -14.73 -12.19
CA GLU A 11 3.02 -13.39 -12.16
C GLU A 11 1.94 -12.31 -11.95
N LEU A 12 2.23 -11.37 -11.04
CA LEU A 12 1.33 -10.28 -10.73
C LEU A 12 1.56 -9.15 -11.73
N THR A 13 0.57 -8.90 -12.58
CA THR A 13 0.61 -7.75 -13.48
C THR A 13 0.18 -6.48 -12.75
N LEU A 14 0.65 -5.32 -13.24
CA LEU A 14 0.28 -4.02 -12.70
C LEU A 14 -1.26 -3.83 -12.67
N THR A 15 -1.95 -4.29 -13.71
CA THR A 15 -3.42 -4.23 -13.82
C THR A 15 -4.11 -5.02 -12.71
N LYS A 16 -3.66 -6.26 -12.46
CA LYS A 16 -4.22 -7.10 -11.39
C LYS A 16 -3.93 -6.51 -10.02
N PHE A 17 -2.71 -6.01 -9.82
CA PHE A 17 -2.34 -5.35 -8.57
C PHE A 17 -3.21 -4.12 -8.29
N LYS A 18 -3.42 -3.25 -9.30
CA LYS A 18 -4.35 -2.11 -9.22
C LYS A 18 -5.76 -2.53 -8.84
N LEU A 19 -6.27 -3.60 -9.45
CA LEU A 19 -7.60 -4.14 -9.15
C LEU A 19 -7.69 -4.61 -7.69
N HIS A 20 -6.73 -5.41 -7.22
CA HIS A 20 -6.71 -5.87 -5.83
C HIS A 20 -6.62 -4.71 -4.83
N LEU A 21 -5.81 -3.71 -5.12
CA LEU A 21 -5.69 -2.52 -4.28
C LEU A 21 -7.02 -1.74 -4.26
N ASN A 22 -7.67 -1.55 -5.40
CA ASN A 22 -8.96 -0.87 -5.45
C ASN A 22 -10.04 -1.63 -4.69
N ASN A 23 -10.11 -2.95 -4.85
CA ASN A 23 -11.05 -3.80 -4.11
C ASN A 23 -10.80 -3.72 -2.61
N PHE A 24 -9.53 -3.74 -2.18
CA PHE A 24 -9.17 -3.56 -0.77
C PHE A 24 -9.73 -2.25 -0.21
N PHE A 25 -9.50 -1.13 -0.87
CA PHE A 25 -10.01 0.17 -0.42
C PHE A 25 -11.54 0.23 -0.41
N TYR A 26 -12.19 -0.33 -1.44
CA TYR A 26 -13.64 -0.37 -1.54
C TYR A 26 -14.27 -1.20 -0.41
N ASP A 27 -13.76 -2.40 -0.17
CA ASP A 27 -14.25 -3.29 0.88
C ASP A 27 -14.00 -2.69 2.27
N THR A 28 -12.80 -2.16 2.50
CA THR A 28 -12.41 -1.64 3.83
C THR A 28 -13.22 -0.40 4.20
N LYS A 29 -13.58 0.43 3.22
CA LYS A 29 -14.42 1.62 3.43
C LYS A 29 -15.83 1.30 3.96
N LYS A 30 -16.33 0.08 3.73
CA LYS A 30 -17.61 -0.37 4.29
C LYS A 30 -17.54 -0.58 5.81
N VAL A 31 -16.33 -0.73 6.36
CA VAL A 31 -16.10 -1.11 7.77
C VAL A 31 -15.48 0.03 8.57
N THR A 32 -14.61 0.83 7.97
CA THR A 32 -13.95 1.96 8.65
C THR A 32 -13.72 3.15 7.71
N LEU A 33 -13.55 4.32 8.31
CA LEU A 33 -13.12 5.54 7.64
C LEU A 33 -11.62 5.81 7.82
N TYR A 34 -10.99 5.34 8.89
CA TYR A 34 -9.59 5.66 9.21
C TYR A 34 -8.75 4.39 9.34
N LEU A 35 -7.60 4.39 8.68
CA LEU A 35 -6.78 3.19 8.51
C LEU A 35 -5.29 3.48 8.58
N SER A 36 -4.56 2.83 9.47
CA SER A 36 -3.09 2.75 9.42
C SER A 36 -2.70 1.54 8.60
N LEU A 37 -1.87 1.70 7.58
CA LEU A 37 -1.60 0.62 6.64
C LEU A 37 -0.16 0.62 6.12
N GLN A 38 0.33 -0.57 5.77
CA GLN A 38 1.65 -0.84 5.21
C GLN A 38 1.53 -2.00 4.22
N LEU A 39 2.19 -1.89 3.07
CA LEU A 39 2.18 -2.94 2.06
C LEU A 39 3.55 -3.59 1.94
N GLU A 40 3.56 -4.91 2.01
CA GLU A 40 4.73 -5.75 1.83
C GLU A 40 4.57 -6.59 0.56
N ILE A 41 5.65 -6.75 -0.19
CA ILE A 41 5.68 -7.63 -1.36
C ILE A 41 6.80 -8.65 -1.21
N PHE A 42 6.49 -9.89 -1.55
CA PHE A 42 7.41 -11.03 -1.54
C PHE A 42 7.58 -11.50 -2.99
N TYR A 43 8.83 -11.55 -3.44
CA TYR A 43 9.19 -11.86 -4.83
C TYR A 43 10.52 -12.61 -4.89
N PHE A 44 10.76 -13.29 -6.01
CA PHE A 44 12.03 -13.98 -6.22
C PHE A 44 13.03 -13.09 -6.98
N TYR A 45 14.23 -12.95 -6.44
CA TYR A 45 15.37 -12.31 -7.10
C TYR A 45 16.57 -13.24 -7.02
N ASN A 46 17.18 -13.57 -8.16
CA ASN A 46 18.28 -14.55 -8.24
C ASN A 46 17.97 -15.86 -7.50
N ASN A 47 16.76 -16.41 -7.69
CA ASN A 47 16.25 -17.62 -7.04
C ASN A 47 16.17 -17.56 -5.49
N LYS A 48 16.21 -16.36 -4.89
CA LYS A 48 16.02 -16.15 -3.46
C LYS A 48 14.73 -15.38 -3.20
N GLU A 49 13.95 -15.82 -2.21
CA GLU A 49 12.79 -15.06 -1.73
C GLU A 49 13.28 -13.76 -1.12
N THR A 50 12.72 -12.65 -1.59
CA THR A 50 13.03 -11.30 -1.16
C THR A 50 11.75 -10.62 -0.70
N LYS A 51 11.81 -9.97 0.46
CA LYS A 51 10.73 -9.13 1.00
C LYS A 51 11.11 -7.67 0.86
N THR A 52 10.18 -6.84 0.40
CA THR A 52 10.33 -5.37 0.46
C THR A 52 9.01 -4.69 0.77
N TYR A 53 9.08 -3.40 1.12
CA TYR A 53 7.91 -2.59 1.45
C TYR A 53 7.57 -1.66 0.27
N LEU A 54 6.32 -1.72 -0.18
CA LEU A 54 5.81 -0.80 -1.21
C LEU A 54 5.52 0.59 -0.65
N CYS A 55 5.34 0.72 0.66
CA CYS A 55 5.22 2.00 1.34
C CYS A 55 5.65 1.86 2.81
N LYS A 56 6.06 2.98 3.41
CA LYS A 56 6.13 3.09 4.88
C LYS A 56 4.72 2.98 5.47
N LYS A 57 4.62 2.80 6.78
CA LYS A 57 3.34 2.83 7.50
C LYS A 57 2.71 4.23 7.37
N VAL A 58 1.51 4.29 6.79
CA VAL A 58 0.77 5.55 6.55
C VAL A 58 -0.63 5.43 7.14
N THR A 59 -1.12 6.50 7.74
CA THR A 59 -2.52 6.61 8.17
C THR A 59 -3.31 7.36 7.11
N VAL A 60 -4.43 6.79 6.69
CA VAL A 60 -5.27 7.31 5.59
C VAL A 60 -6.71 7.53 6.06
N ASP A 61 -7.30 8.65 5.67
CA ASP A 61 -8.75 8.87 5.67
C ASP A 61 -9.38 8.35 4.35
N LEU A 62 -10.19 7.29 4.45
CA LEU A 62 -10.88 6.63 3.34
C LEU A 62 -12.05 7.44 2.77
N ASN A 63 -12.48 8.53 3.43
CA ASN A 63 -13.39 9.52 2.88
C ASN A 63 -12.66 10.61 2.08
N ASN A 64 -11.38 10.85 2.37
CA ASN A 64 -10.58 11.79 1.62
C ASN A 64 -10.15 11.20 0.26
N LYS A 65 -10.93 11.49 -0.79
CA LYS A 65 -10.68 11.01 -2.16
C LYS A 65 -9.27 11.35 -2.65
N LYS A 66 -8.79 12.58 -2.41
CA LYS A 66 -7.47 13.04 -2.86
C LYS A 66 -6.35 12.23 -2.20
N GLU A 67 -6.46 12.02 -0.89
CA GLU A 67 -5.50 11.25 -0.11
C GLU A 67 -5.46 9.78 -0.56
N CYS A 68 -6.64 9.16 -0.74
CA CYS A 68 -6.74 7.81 -1.28
C CYS A 68 -6.11 7.67 -2.67
N ILE A 69 -6.35 8.63 -3.57
CA ILE A 69 -5.77 8.62 -4.93
C ILE A 69 -4.24 8.75 -4.85
N THR A 70 -3.74 9.72 -4.09
CA THR A 70 -2.29 9.96 -3.93
C THR A 70 -1.61 8.72 -3.36
N PHE A 71 -2.19 8.14 -2.31
CA PHE A 71 -1.63 6.98 -1.66
C PHE A 71 -1.60 5.75 -2.57
N LYS A 72 -2.69 5.49 -3.31
CA LYS A 72 -2.72 4.42 -4.33
C LYS A 72 -1.65 4.65 -5.41
N LYS A 73 -1.50 5.88 -5.90
CA LYS A 73 -0.48 6.22 -6.91
C LYS A 73 0.94 5.93 -6.41
N ILE A 74 1.27 6.29 -5.17
CA ILE A 74 2.59 6.01 -4.57
C ILE A 74 2.87 4.51 -4.57
N ILE A 75 1.93 3.70 -4.06
CA ILE A 75 2.08 2.24 -4.03
C ILE A 75 2.26 1.67 -5.44
N ILE A 76 1.43 2.10 -6.39
CA ILE A 76 1.46 1.63 -7.78
C ILE A 76 2.81 1.97 -8.43
N ASN A 77 3.33 3.18 -8.20
CA ASN A 77 4.63 3.59 -8.73
C ASN A 77 5.76 2.77 -8.10
N ASN A 78 5.75 2.55 -6.79
CA ASN A 78 6.77 1.74 -6.12
C ASN A 78 6.75 0.29 -6.59
N PHE A 79 5.56 -0.28 -6.81
CA PHE A 79 5.44 -1.60 -7.43
C PHE A 79 6.00 -1.62 -8.85
N ASN A 80 5.69 -0.60 -9.66
CA ASN A 80 6.18 -0.52 -11.04
C ASN A 80 7.71 -0.36 -11.12
N ASN A 81 8.29 0.39 -10.18
CA ASN A 81 9.73 0.55 -10.04
C ASN A 81 10.39 -0.79 -9.68
N LEU A 82 9.83 -1.56 -8.75
CA LEU A 82 10.32 -2.91 -8.41
C LEU A 82 10.21 -3.88 -9.59
N ALA A 83 9.15 -3.75 -10.38
CA ALA A 83 8.98 -4.54 -11.60
C ALA A 83 9.95 -4.12 -12.74
N ASN A 84 10.82 -3.12 -12.53
CA ASN A 84 11.74 -2.57 -13.53
C ASN A 84 11.03 -2.23 -14.85
N SER A 85 9.83 -1.65 -14.78
CA SER A 85 8.97 -1.36 -15.93
C SER A 85 8.55 -2.57 -16.78
N LYS A 86 8.84 -3.80 -16.35
CA LYS A 86 8.30 -5.00 -16.97
C LYS A 86 6.83 -5.14 -16.54
N ASN A 87 5.95 -5.37 -17.51
CA ASN A 87 4.51 -5.53 -17.26
C ASN A 87 4.15 -6.75 -16.38
N LYS A 88 5.13 -7.62 -16.09
CA LYS A 88 4.98 -8.84 -15.29
C LYS A 88 6.11 -8.92 -14.26
N PHE A 89 5.74 -9.20 -13.02
CA PHE A 89 6.66 -9.33 -11.90
C PHE A 89 6.41 -10.68 -11.21
N ASN A 90 7.48 -11.47 -11.00
CA ASN A 90 7.38 -12.78 -10.36
C ASN A 90 7.21 -12.62 -8.84
N THR A 91 5.99 -12.26 -8.46
CA THR A 91 5.55 -12.08 -7.08
C THR A 91 5.01 -13.41 -6.56
N GLU A 92 5.32 -13.76 -5.31
CA GLU A 92 4.72 -14.91 -4.62
C GLU A 92 3.46 -14.51 -3.84
N LYS A 93 3.55 -13.38 -3.14
CA LYS A 93 2.44 -12.81 -2.37
C LYS A 93 2.64 -11.32 -2.12
N VAL A 94 1.53 -10.61 -1.99
CA VAL A 94 1.48 -9.23 -1.47
C VAL A 94 0.68 -9.23 -0.18
N ASN A 95 1.23 -8.69 0.90
CA ASN A 95 0.53 -8.48 2.16
C ASN A 95 0.14 -7.02 2.29
N ILE A 96 -1.15 -6.79 2.56
CA ILE A 96 -1.68 -5.50 3.00
C ILE A 96 -1.91 -5.61 4.50
N CYS A 97 -0.97 -5.07 5.28
CA CYS A 97 -1.02 -5.03 6.74
C CYS A 97 -1.72 -3.74 7.17
N TYR A 98 -2.79 -3.83 7.95
CA TYR A 98 -3.54 -2.66 8.39
C TYR A 98 -4.10 -2.75 9.81
N VAL A 99 -4.36 -1.59 10.39
CA VAL A 99 -5.03 -1.42 11.68
C VAL A 99 -6.15 -0.40 11.47
N ILE A 100 -7.36 -0.78 11.87
CA ILE A 100 -8.51 0.12 11.91
C ILE A 100 -8.27 1.12 13.04
N ASN A 101 -8.38 2.41 12.73
CA ASN A 101 -8.23 3.47 13.71
C ASN A 101 -9.51 4.30 13.80
N ASN A 102 -9.49 5.27 14.70
CA ASN A 102 -10.50 6.31 14.84
C ASN A 102 -9.99 7.66 14.30
N LYS A 103 -10.86 8.66 14.30
CA LYS A 103 -10.56 10.03 13.86
C LYS A 103 -9.46 10.67 14.69
N GLU A 104 -9.46 10.46 16.00
CA GLU A 104 -8.49 11.06 16.93
C GLU A 104 -7.06 10.65 16.57
N TYR A 105 -6.83 9.35 16.36
CA TYR A 105 -5.53 8.84 15.93
C TYR A 105 -5.10 9.42 14.58
N TYR A 106 -6.03 9.57 13.63
CA TYR A 106 -5.74 10.20 12.34
C TYR A 106 -5.32 11.66 12.49
N GLU A 107 -6.01 12.45 13.32
CA GLU A 107 -5.63 13.84 13.58
C GLU A 107 -4.30 13.95 14.32
N GLN A 108 -4.01 13.07 15.29
CA GLN A 108 -2.70 13.00 15.95
C GLN A 108 -1.58 12.70 14.93
N TYR A 109 -1.81 11.72 14.04
CA TYR A 109 -0.88 11.41 12.95
C TYR A 109 -0.67 12.63 12.06
N LYS A 110 -1.74 13.26 11.59
CA LYS A 110 -1.68 14.44 10.71
C LYS A 110 -0.96 15.61 11.38
N ASN A 111 -1.16 15.84 12.67
CA ASN A 111 -0.47 16.89 13.42
C ASN A 111 1.03 16.58 13.57
N LYS A 112 1.39 15.32 13.80
CA LYS A 112 2.79 14.88 13.85
C LYS A 112 3.51 15.07 12.50
N PHE A 113 2.81 14.88 11.38
CA PHE A 113 3.37 15.02 10.03
C PHE A 113 3.19 16.41 9.41
N LYS A 114 2.29 17.27 9.92
CA LYS A 114 2.18 18.69 9.54
C LYS A 114 3.50 19.45 9.77
N PHE A 115 4.28 19.04 10.77
CA PHE A 115 5.62 19.56 11.02
C PHE A 115 6.72 18.97 10.10
N ASN A 116 6.38 18.04 9.20
CA ASN A 116 7.33 17.27 8.38
C ASN A 116 6.95 17.15 6.88
N PHE A 117 5.98 17.92 6.39
CA PHE A 117 5.49 17.82 5.00
C PHE A 117 6.55 18.15 3.92
N TYR A 118 7.74 18.61 4.29
CA TYR A 118 8.86 18.87 3.39
C TYR A 118 9.67 17.63 2.96
N LEU A 119 9.40 16.42 3.46
CA LEU A 119 10.34 15.29 3.33
C LEU A 119 9.78 13.98 2.73
N CYS A 120 8.75 14.02 1.88
CA CYS A 120 8.28 12.81 1.17
C CYS A 120 8.25 12.93 -0.36
N ILE A 121 9.14 13.76 -0.92
CA ILE A 121 9.61 13.62 -2.30
C ILE A 121 11.12 13.38 -2.22
N SER A 122 11.51 12.13 -2.50
CA SER A 122 12.85 11.64 -2.89
C SER A 122 14.10 12.12 -2.13
N LYS A 123 14.77 11.15 -1.50
CA LYS A 123 16.15 10.79 -1.89
C LYS A 123 16.22 9.29 -2.06
#